data_AF-A0A933M6P9-F1
#
_entry.id   AF-A0A933M6P9-F1
#
_cell.length_a   1.000
_cell.length_b   1.000
_cell.length_c   1.000
_cell.angle_alpha   90.00
_cell.angle_beta   90.00
_cell.angle_gamma   90.00
#
_symmetry.space_group_name_H-M   'P 1'
#
loop_
_entity.id
_entity.type
_entity.pdbx_description
1 polymer ?
#
loop_
_entity_poly.entity_id
_entity_poly.type
_entity_poly.pdbx_seq_one_letter_code
_entity_poly.pdbx_strand_id
1 'polypeptide(L)' 'MGNLVIERETLIQMLEDWLNQLSVAPTDHLEVVISKDEIVIRPQSAEQAELDGWLDQVTRQYDTVFRRLAVS' A
#
# COMPACT_ATOMS: atom_id res chain seq x y z
N MET A 1 4.24 26.42 -15.30
CA MET A 1 3.60 25.52 -14.31
C MET A 1 3.49 26.31 -13.02
N GLY A 2 2.28 26.49 -12.48
CA GLY A 2 2.09 27.22 -11.23
C GLY A 2 2.33 26.28 -10.05
N ASN A 3 3.18 26.69 -9.10
CA ASN A 3 3.31 25.96 -7.85
C ASN A 3 2.03 26.17 -7.04
N LEU A 4 1.29 25.09 -6.81
CA LEU A 4 0.15 25.08 -5.91
C LEU A 4 0.71 24.92 -4.49
N VAL A 5 0.61 25.96 -3.67
CA VAL A 5 0.96 25.90 -2.24
C VAL A 5 -0.34 25.60 -1.50
N ILE A 6 -0.41 24.41 -0.92
CA ILE A 6 -1.56 23.97 -0.12
C ILE A 6 -1.10 23.81 1.33
N GLU A 7 -1.92 24.22 2.28
CA GLU A 7 -1.68 23.97 3.70
C GLU A 7 -1.79 22.47 4.00
N ARG A 8 -0.96 21.99 4.94
CA ARG A 8 -0.85 20.56 5.29
C ARG A 8 -2.19 19.97 5.71
N GLU A 9 -2.96 20.70 6.52
CA GLU A 9 -4.26 20.25 7.01
C GLU A 9 -5.28 20.13 5.87
N THR A 10 -5.27 21.08 4.94
CA THR A 10 -6.10 21.03 3.73
C THR A 10 -5.74 19.83 2.85
N LEU A 11 -4.46 19.51 2.69
CA LEU A 11 -4.03 18.33 1.93
C LEU A 11 -4.56 17.03 2.54
N ILE A 12 -4.49 16.88 3.87
CA ILE A 12 -5.00 15.70 4.58
C ILE A 12 -6.51 15.58 4.36
N GLN A 13 -7.25 16.67 4.54
CA GLN A 13 -8.71 16.67 4.34
C GLN A 13 -9.08 16.29 2.90
N MET A 14 -8.38 16.85 1.91
CA MET A 14 -8.62 16.53 0.51
C MET A 14 -8.37 15.05 0.19
N LEU A 15 -7.33 14.45 0.80
CA LEU A 15 -7.05 13.02 0.67
C LEU A 15 -8.13 12.17 1.31
N GLU A 16 -8.58 12.52 2.52
CA GLU A 16 -9.67 11.81 3.21
C GLU A 16 -10.97 11.86 2.40
N ASP A 17 -11.35 13.04 1.90
CA ASP A 17 -12.55 13.21 1.07
C ASP A 17 -12.47 12.39 -0.22
N TRP A 18 -11.29 12.35 -0.85
CA TRP A 18 -11.05 11.56 -2.05
C TRP A 18 -11.12 10.05 -1.78
N LEU A 19 -10.53 9.57 -0.69
CA LEU A 19 -10.61 8.16 -0.28
C LEU A 19 -12.05 7.73 0.02
N ASN A 20 -12.83 8.60 0.68
CA ASN A 20 -14.24 8.38 0.94
C ASN A 20 -15.06 8.27 -0.36
N GLN A 21 -14.78 9.10 -1.37
CA GLN A 21 -15.45 9.00 -2.67
C GLN A 21 -15.15 7.70 -3.40
N LEU A 22 -13.94 7.16 -3.20
CA LEU A 22 -13.54 5.85 -3.74
C LEU A 22 -14.06 4.67 -2.90
N SER A 23 -14.86 4.93 -1.85
CA SER A 23 -15.38 3.90 -0.93
C SER A 23 -14.27 3.06 -0.28
N VAL A 24 -13.10 3.66 -0.05
CA VAL A 24 -11.99 3.02 0.64
C VAL A 24 -12.20 3.16 2.14
N ALA A 25 -12.32 2.03 2.86
CA ALA A 25 -12.43 2.06 4.30
C ALA A 25 -11.08 2.47 4.93
N PRO A 26 -11.06 3.04 6.16
CA PRO A 26 -9.82 3.37 6.86
C PRO A 26 -8.88 2.17 7.09
N THR A 27 -9.43 0.95 7.05
CA THR A 27 -8.70 -0.31 7.19
C THR A 27 -8.17 -0.87 5.88
N ASP A 28 -8.59 -0.32 4.75
CA ASP A 28 -8.19 -0.82 3.44
C ASP A 28 -6.78 -0.35 3.10
N HIS A 29 -6.05 -1.20 2.41
CA HIS A 29 -4.69 -0.91 2.02
C HIS A 29 -4.65 0.01 0.79
N LEU A 30 -3.73 0.97 0.83
CA LEU A 30 -3.44 1.87 -0.28
C LEU A 30 -2.12 1.50 -0.92
N GLU A 31 -2.10 1.51 -2.24
CA GLU A 31 -0.87 1.41 -3.00
C GLU A 31 -0.33 2.82 -3.26
N VAL A 32 0.91 3.07 -2.83
CA VAL A 32 1.63 4.32 -3.06
C VAL A 32 2.81 4.06 -3.98
N VAL A 33 2.72 4.53 -5.21
CA VAL A 33 3.78 4.42 -6.21
C VAL A 33 4.48 5.77 -6.32
N ILE A 34 5.75 5.80 -5.94
CA ILE A 34 6.59 6.99 -6.02
C ILE A 34 7.49 6.86 -7.25
N SER A 35 7.37 7.79 -8.18
CA SER A 35 8.28 7.95 -9.32
C SER A 35 9.06 9.26 -9.20
N LYS A 36 9.96 9.54 -10.16
CA LYS A 36 10.74 10.79 -10.16
C LYS A 36 9.87 12.05 -10.30
N ASP A 37 8.78 11.93 -11.05
CA ASP A 37 7.98 13.07 -11.49
C ASP A 37 6.60 13.11 -10.84
N GLU A 38 6.15 11.99 -10.26
CA GLU A 38 4.81 11.87 -9.67
C GLU A 38 4.73 10.87 -8.52
N ILE A 39 3.77 11.12 -7.61
CA ILE A 39 3.32 10.19 -6.58
C ILE A 39 1.90 9.79 -6.95
N VAL A 40 1.67 8.49 -7.15
CA VAL A 40 0.35 7.92 -7.42
C VAL A 40 -0.11 7.19 -6.17
N ILE A 41 -1.26 7.59 -5.63
CA ILE A 41 -1.95 6.90 -4.54
C ILE A 41 -3.21 6.28 -5.15
N ARG A 42 -3.48 5.01 -4.88
CA ARG A 42 -4.69 4.33 -5.32
C ARG A 42 -5.12 3.23 -4.35
N PRO A 43 -6.41 2.83 -4.35
CA PRO A 43 -6.84 1.65 -3.61
C PRO A 43 -6.08 0.41 -4.08
N GLN A 44 -5.66 -0.46 -3.15
CA GLN A 44 -5.08 -1.74 -3.52
C GLN A 44 -6.16 -2.61 -4.17
N SER A 45 -5.86 -3.26 -5.31
CA SER A 45 -6.80 -4.20 -5.92
C SER A 45 -6.93 -5.47 -5.07
N ALA A 46 -8.10 -6.11 -5.10
CA ALA A 46 -8.35 -7.37 -4.40
C ALA A 46 -7.35 -8.47 -4.83
N GLU A 47 -6.98 -8.48 -6.11
CA GLU A 47 -6.02 -9.41 -6.70
C GLU A 47 -4.61 -9.19 -6.14
N GLN A 48 -4.21 -7.93 -5.93
CA GLN A 48 -2.92 -7.58 -5.33
C GLN A 48 -2.87 -7.99 -3.86
N ALA A 49 -3.97 -7.78 -3.11
CA ALA A 49 -4.06 -8.22 -1.72
C ALA A 49 -4.00 -9.75 -1.58
N GLU A 50 -4.63 -10.49 -2.51
CA GLU A 50 -4.54 -11.95 -2.57
C GLU A 50 -3.11 -12.42 -2.89
N LEU A 51 -2.45 -11.78 -3.85
CA LEU A 51 -1.06 -12.06 -4.21
C LEU A 51 -0.11 -11.81 -3.03
N ASP A 52 -0.26 -10.69 -2.33
CA ASP A 52 0.55 -10.36 -1.16
C ASP A 52 0.36 -11.40 -0.06
N GLY A 53 -0.89 -11.81 0.21
CA GLY A 53 -1.19 -12.87 1.17
C GLY A 53 -0.55 -14.21 0.81
N TRP A 54 -0.57 -14.56 -0.48
CA TRP A 54 0.10 -15.76 -0.98
C TRP A 54 1.63 -15.69 -0.82
N LEU A 55 2.26 -14.56 -1.17
CA LEU A 55 3.70 -14.35 -1.01
C LEU A 55 4.14 -14.45 0.46
N ASP A 56 3.35 -13.89 1.37
CA ASP A 56 3.57 -13.98 2.81
C ASP A 56 3.57 -15.43 3.29
N GLN A 57 2.61 -16.22 2.82
CA GLN A 57 2.50 -17.64 3.15
C GLN A 57 3.70 -18.44 2.64
N VAL A 58 4.10 -18.22 1.39
CA VAL A 58 5.26 -18.89 0.78
C VAL A 58 6.54 -18.54 1.54
N THR A 59 6.72 -17.26 1.88
CA THR A 59 7.89 -16.79 2.63
C THR A 59 7.97 -17.48 3.99
N ARG A 60 6.87 -17.57 4.74
CA ARG A 60 6.84 -18.26 6.04
C ARG A 60 7.18 -19.75 5.91
N GLN A 61 6.68 -20.42 4.87
CA GLN A 61 7.00 -21.82 4.62
C GLN A 61 8.49 -22.00 4.31
N TYR A 62 9.07 -21.14 3.48
CA TYR A 62 10.50 -21.14 3.19
C TYR A 62 11.34 -20.90 4.44
N ASP A 63 11.00 -19.89 5.24
CA ASP A 63 11.65 -19.59 6.52
C ASP A 63 11.63 -20.78 7.48
N THR A 64 10.51 -21.49 7.54
CA THR A 64 10.35 -22.68 8.37
C THR A 64 11.28 -23.80 7.93
N VAL A 65 11.39 -24.04 6.62
CA VAL A 65 12.32 -25.04 6.05
C VAL A 65 13.76 -24.63 6.31
N PHE A 66 14.10 -23.35 6.09
CA PHE A 66 15.43 -22.82 6.34
C PHE A 66 15.86 -22.97 7.79
N ARG A 67 14.99 -22.62 8.74
CA ARG A 67 15.25 -22.82 10.17
C ARG A 67 15.46 -24.29 10.51
N ARG A 68 14.72 -25.20 9.89
CA ARG A 68 14.89 -26.64 10.10
C ARG A 68 16.24 -27.14 9.58
N LEU A 69 16.71 -26.61 8.47
CA LEU A 69 18.01 -26.96 7.88
C LEU A 69 19.19 -26.32 8.63
N ALA A 70 19.04 -25.12 9.19
CA ALA A 70 20.10 -24.42 9.93
C ALA A 70 20.39 -25.01 11.33
N VAL A 71 19.48 -25.85 11.84
CA VAL A 71 19.63 -26.58 13.12
C VAL A 71 20.08 -28.03 12.90
N SER A 72 20.23 -28.46 11.63
CA SER A 72 20.85 -29.73 11.21
C SER A 72 22.35 -29.59 11.06
#